data_AF-A0AAN8GAV9-F1
#
_entry.id   AF-A0AAN8GAV9-F1
#
_cell.length_a   1.000
_cell.length_b   1.000
_cell.length_c   1.000
_cell.angle_alpha   90.00
_cell.angle_beta   90.00
_cell.angle_gamma   90.00
#
_symmetry.space_group_name_H-M   'P 1'
#
loop_
_entity.id
_entity.type
_entity.pdbx_description
1 polymer ?
#
loop_
_entity_poly.entity_id
_entity_poly.type
_entity_poly.pdbx_seq_one_letter_code
_entity_poly.pdbx_strand_id
1 'polypeptide(L)'
;MENPAFIPRSSVDGLTPEQVDSLRATNAPVSITPDGTNPIVFTIDLTPTTDDEVDLGSVTFLNTDNIKSVELVLIDSQGIETSVTDQPGLQETTPKADFPPETRAQKIQVTLVPTNASVPVKFNLDVRACFEETATEGTSPTGWSYLSFNL
;
A
#
# COMPACT_ATOMS: atom_id res chain seq x y z
N MET A 1 -1.77 3.35 16.05
CA MET A 1 -1.08 2.62 14.97
C MET A 1 0.34 3.15 14.86
N GLU A 2 1.33 2.47 15.45
CA GLU A 2 2.71 2.98 15.51
C GLU A 2 3.61 2.44 14.38
N ASN A 3 3.28 1.27 13.80
CA ASN A 3 4.10 0.65 12.75
C ASN A 3 3.40 0.72 11.38
N PRO A 4 4.16 0.98 10.29
CA PRO A 4 3.65 0.89 8.93
C PRO A 4 3.20 -0.53 8.59
N ALA A 5 2.17 -0.62 7.74
CA ALA A 5 1.66 -1.85 7.16
C ALA A 5 2.77 -2.61 6.42
N PHE A 6 2.85 -3.92 6.65
CA PHE A 6 3.60 -4.79 5.75
C PHE A 6 2.78 -4.96 4.47
N ILE A 7 3.33 -4.53 3.33
CA ILE A 7 2.73 -4.75 2.01
C ILE A 7 3.43 -5.98 1.39
N PRO A 8 2.78 -7.16 1.30
CA PRO A 8 3.34 -8.31 0.61
C PRO A 8 3.40 -8.10 -0.91
N ARG A 9 4.34 -8.77 -1.59
CA ARG A 9 4.46 -8.69 -3.05
C ARG A 9 3.18 -9.06 -3.80
N SER A 10 2.48 -10.08 -3.30
CA SER A 10 1.23 -10.58 -3.89
C SER A 10 0.07 -9.60 -3.77
N SER A 11 0.25 -8.51 -3.01
CA SER A 11 -0.80 -7.57 -2.68
C SER A 11 -0.71 -6.29 -3.52
N VAL A 12 0.21 -6.20 -4.48
CA VAL A 12 0.33 -5.03 -5.35
C VAL A 12 0.20 -5.44 -6.82
N ASP A 13 -0.80 -4.88 -7.49
CA ASP A 13 -0.98 -5.00 -8.93
C ASP A 13 -0.53 -3.71 -9.65
N GLY A 14 -0.01 -3.84 -10.86
CA GLY A 14 0.49 -2.71 -11.66
C GLY A 14 1.97 -2.33 -11.43
N LEU A 15 2.69 -3.00 -10.53
CA LEU A 15 4.14 -2.86 -10.32
C LEU A 15 4.89 -4.18 -10.52
N THR A 16 6.15 -4.11 -10.89
CA THR A 16 7.02 -5.30 -10.93
C THR A 16 7.42 -5.75 -9.52
N PRO A 17 7.75 -7.03 -9.30
CA PRO A 17 8.17 -7.52 -7.98
C PRO A 17 9.33 -6.71 -7.35
N GLU A 18 10.30 -6.28 -8.18
CA GLU A 18 11.44 -5.45 -7.75
C GLU A 18 11.01 -4.04 -7.31
N GLN A 19 10.01 -3.46 -8.01
CA GLN A 19 9.42 -2.18 -7.63
C GLN A 19 8.65 -2.31 -6.31
N VAL A 20 7.89 -3.40 -6.13
CA VAL A 20 7.16 -3.65 -4.88
C VAL A 20 8.11 -3.83 -3.69
N ASP A 21 9.24 -4.52 -3.88
CA ASP A 21 10.28 -4.62 -2.86
C ASP A 21 10.82 -3.24 -2.44
N SER A 22 10.92 -2.33 -3.40
CA SER A 22 11.46 -0.98 -3.21
C SER A 22 10.42 0.02 -2.66
N LEU A 23 9.13 -0.33 -2.60
CA LEU A 23 8.08 0.57 -2.08
C LEU A 23 8.33 0.97 -0.63
N ARG A 24 8.95 0.10 0.18
CA ARG A 24 9.10 0.32 1.62
C ARG A 24 9.98 1.54 1.92
N ALA A 25 9.55 2.36 2.88
CA ALA A 25 10.24 3.59 3.31
C ALA A 25 11.73 3.43 3.66
N THR A 26 12.16 2.23 4.07
CA THR A 26 13.55 1.93 4.46
C THR A 26 14.44 1.51 3.28
N ASN A 27 13.87 1.29 2.10
CA ASN A 27 14.58 0.82 0.91
C ASN A 27 14.90 1.98 -0.03
N ALA A 28 15.73 1.72 -1.05
CA ALA A 28 15.92 2.67 -2.14
C ALA A 28 14.55 3.02 -2.76
N PRO A 29 14.29 4.28 -3.13
CA PRO A 29 13.03 4.66 -3.76
C PRO A 29 12.75 3.82 -5.00
N VAL A 30 11.48 3.47 -5.18
CA VAL A 30 10.99 2.94 -6.46
C VAL A 30 11.32 3.97 -7.53
N SER A 31 11.73 3.51 -8.71
CA SER A 31 11.97 4.37 -9.87
C SER A 31 11.22 3.81 -11.06
N ILE A 32 10.26 4.58 -11.57
CA ILE A 32 9.38 4.16 -12.67
C ILE A 32 9.46 5.23 -13.76
N THR A 33 9.89 4.84 -14.96
CA THR A 33 9.82 5.72 -16.12
C THR A 33 8.39 5.68 -16.67
N PRO A 34 7.66 6.81 -16.69
CA PRO A 34 6.33 6.85 -17.28
C PRO A 34 6.40 6.48 -18.77
N ASP A 35 5.48 5.64 -19.24
CA ASP A 35 5.39 5.28 -20.65
C ASP A 35 4.63 6.40 -21.40
N GLY A 36 5.33 7.51 -21.64
CA GLY A 36 4.76 8.73 -22.18
C GLY A 36 3.96 9.55 -21.16
N THR A 37 2.84 10.15 -21.56
CA THR A 37 2.00 10.99 -20.68
C THR A 37 1.07 10.20 -19.77
N ASN A 38 1.15 8.87 -19.78
CA ASN A 38 0.26 8.04 -18.98
C ASN A 38 0.61 8.15 -17.49
N PRO A 39 -0.38 8.32 -16.62
CA PRO A 39 -0.14 8.26 -15.18
C PRO A 39 0.30 6.85 -14.79
N ILE A 40 1.08 6.75 -13.72
CA ILE A 40 1.44 5.47 -13.13
C ILE A 40 0.28 5.04 -12.24
N VAL A 41 -0.31 3.90 -12.52
CA VAL A 41 -1.44 3.35 -11.76
C VAL A 41 -1.04 2.01 -11.17
N PHE A 42 -1.27 1.84 -9.87
CA PHE A 42 -1.09 0.57 -9.19
C PHE A 42 -2.12 0.44 -8.05
N THR A 43 -2.45 -0.80 -7.70
CA THR A 43 -3.43 -1.10 -6.66
C THR A 43 -2.79 -1.91 -5.56
N ILE A 44 -3.04 -1.51 -4.32
CA ILE A 44 -2.59 -2.19 -3.12
C ILE A 44 -3.80 -2.90 -2.51
N ASP A 45 -3.82 -4.22 -2.61
CA ASP A 45 -4.67 -5.09 -1.83
C ASP A 45 -4.18 -5.12 -0.38
N LEU A 46 -5.04 -4.74 0.55
CA LEU A 46 -4.72 -4.72 1.98
C LEU A 46 -5.01 -6.09 2.62
N THR A 47 -5.91 -6.86 2.05
CA THR A 47 -6.27 -8.19 2.54
C THR A 47 -6.15 -9.21 1.42
N PRO A 48 -4.95 -9.45 0.85
CA PRO A 48 -4.81 -10.31 -0.34
C PRO A 48 -5.23 -11.77 -0.12
N THR A 49 -5.46 -12.18 1.13
CA THR A 49 -5.90 -13.52 1.51
C THR A 49 -7.36 -13.59 1.97
N THR A 50 -8.04 -12.45 2.14
CA THR A 50 -9.44 -12.39 2.62
C THR A 50 -10.22 -11.26 1.93
N ASP A 51 -11.55 -11.32 1.98
CA ASP A 51 -12.38 -10.23 1.43
C ASP A 51 -12.74 -9.17 2.48
N ASP A 52 -11.95 -9.07 3.55
CA ASP A 52 -12.21 -8.16 4.67
C ASP A 52 -11.71 -6.74 4.39
N GLU A 53 -12.36 -5.76 5.01
CA GLU A 53 -11.90 -4.38 4.96
C GLU A 53 -11.12 -4.04 6.23
N VAL A 54 -10.03 -3.29 6.09
CA VAL A 54 -9.19 -2.88 7.22
C VAL A 54 -9.35 -1.39 7.50
N ASP A 55 -9.23 -1.01 8.78
CA ASP A 55 -9.21 0.41 9.16
C ASP A 55 -7.94 1.08 8.64
N LEU A 56 -8.13 2.18 7.90
CA LEU A 56 -7.05 3.00 7.38
C LEU A 56 -6.69 4.11 8.36
N GLY A 57 -5.39 4.29 8.59
CA GLY A 57 -4.85 5.43 9.33
C GLY A 57 -4.33 6.50 8.39
N SER A 58 -3.36 6.16 7.53
CA SER A 58 -2.75 7.14 6.61
C SER A 58 -2.05 6.48 5.43
N VAL A 59 -1.94 7.20 4.32
CA VAL A 59 -1.05 6.88 3.20
C VAL A 59 -0.12 8.06 2.98
N THR A 60 1.19 7.84 3.05
CA THR A 60 2.22 8.88 2.89
C THR A 60 3.22 8.47 1.82
N PHE A 61 3.49 9.38 0.89
CA PHE A 61 4.50 9.21 -0.15
C PHE A 61 5.80 9.91 0.29
N LEU A 62 6.88 9.14 0.37
CA LEU A 62 8.17 9.60 0.87
C LEU A 62 9.21 9.62 -0.25
N ASN A 63 10.29 10.38 -0.07
CA ASN A 63 11.40 10.48 -1.05
C ASN A 63 10.90 10.72 -2.49
N THR A 64 9.90 11.59 -2.63
CA THR A 64 9.20 11.84 -3.88
C THR A 64 10.03 12.68 -4.83
N ASP A 65 10.03 12.31 -6.11
CA ASP A 65 10.62 13.08 -7.20
C ASP A 65 9.75 12.96 -8.46
N ASN A 66 9.68 14.06 -9.22
CA ASN A 66 8.89 14.17 -10.45
C ASN A 66 7.38 13.86 -10.31
N ILE A 67 6.78 14.01 -9.13
CA ILE A 67 5.32 13.83 -8.92
C ILE A 67 4.64 15.21 -8.94
N LYS A 68 3.63 15.36 -9.81
CA LYS A 68 2.80 16.57 -9.90
C LYS A 68 1.60 16.48 -8.96
N SER A 69 0.93 15.33 -8.96
CA SER A 69 -0.24 15.06 -8.14
C SER A 69 -0.39 13.58 -7.87
N VAL A 70 -1.05 13.27 -6.75
CA VAL A 70 -1.46 11.92 -6.36
C VAL A 70 -2.98 11.89 -6.28
N GLU A 71 -3.57 10.84 -6.83
CA GLU A 71 -4.98 10.52 -6.65
C GLU A 71 -5.08 9.15 -5.98
N LEU A 72 -5.97 9.05 -4.99
CA LEU A 72 -6.26 7.81 -4.27
C LEU A 72 -7.73 7.45 -4.45
N VAL A 73 -7.99 6.17 -4.67
CA VAL A 73 -9.33 5.58 -4.68
C VAL A 73 -9.34 4.43 -3.70
N LEU A 74 -10.27 4.46 -2.75
CA LEU A 74 -10.54 3.36 -1.83
C LEU A 74 -11.53 2.41 -2.48
N ILE A 75 -11.28 1.12 -2.38
CA ILE A 75 -12.14 0.06 -2.94
C ILE A 75 -12.57 -0.83 -1.78
N ASP A 76 -13.88 -0.95 -1.59
CA ASP A 76 -14.47 -1.78 -0.54
C ASP A 76 -14.52 -3.26 -0.95
N SER A 77 -14.97 -4.13 -0.04
CA SER A 77 -15.11 -5.59 -0.26
C SER A 77 -16.10 -5.97 -1.37
N GLN A 78 -16.99 -5.05 -1.76
CA GLN A 78 -17.95 -5.22 -2.85
C GLN A 78 -17.42 -4.66 -4.18
N GLY A 79 -16.21 -4.08 -4.18
CA GLY A 79 -15.61 -3.43 -5.34
C GLY A 79 -16.13 -2.02 -5.60
N ILE A 80 -16.80 -1.39 -4.64
CA ILE A 80 -17.27 -0.01 -4.77
C ILE A 80 -16.10 0.95 -4.58
N GLU A 81 -15.93 1.85 -5.55
CA GLU A 81 -14.85 2.83 -5.58
C GLU A 81 -15.28 4.15 -4.93
N THR A 82 -14.45 4.67 -4.03
CA THR A 82 -14.60 5.97 -3.39
C THR A 82 -13.34 6.81 -3.60
N SER A 83 -13.44 7.89 -4.36
CA SER A 83 -12.32 8.82 -4.58
C SER A 83 -12.00 9.63 -3.32
N VAL A 84 -10.72 9.74 -3.00
CA VAL A 84 -10.23 10.55 -1.87
C VAL A 84 -9.96 11.97 -2.36
N THR A 85 -10.99 12.81 -2.38
CA THR A 85 -10.90 14.19 -2.91
C THR A 85 -10.62 15.25 -1.85
N ASP A 86 -10.91 14.97 -0.58
CA ASP A 86 -10.92 15.97 0.49
C ASP A 86 -9.61 16.01 1.30
N GLN A 87 -8.49 15.66 0.66
CA GLN A 87 -7.17 15.59 1.28
C GLN A 87 -6.22 16.59 0.61
N PRO A 88 -6.15 17.84 1.10
CA PRO A 88 -5.24 18.85 0.53
C PRO A 88 -3.77 18.42 0.60
N GLY A 89 -3.41 17.55 1.55
CA GLY A 89 -2.08 16.98 1.70
C GLY A 89 -1.60 16.15 0.50
N LEU A 90 -2.50 15.68 -0.38
CA LEU A 90 -2.11 14.92 -1.58
C LEU A 90 -1.40 15.76 -2.67
N GLN A 91 -1.44 17.09 -2.55
CA GLN A 91 -0.79 18.02 -3.48
C GLN A 91 0.47 18.66 -2.90
N GLU A 92 0.89 18.24 -1.70
CA GLU A 92 2.09 18.76 -1.04
C GLU A 92 3.37 18.10 -1.59
N THR A 93 4.53 18.65 -1.22
CA THR A 93 5.84 18.08 -1.59
C THR A 93 6.01 16.63 -1.10
N THR A 94 5.38 16.31 0.03
CA THR A 94 5.29 14.95 0.57
C THR A 94 3.81 14.58 0.62
N PRO A 95 3.26 14.04 -0.49
CA PRO A 95 1.84 13.74 -0.58
C PRO A 95 1.38 12.83 0.56
N LYS A 96 0.29 13.23 1.23
CA LYS A 96 -0.26 12.50 2.36
C LYS A 96 -1.78 12.55 2.38
N ALA A 97 -2.39 11.42 2.70
CA ALA A 97 -3.79 11.33 3.09
C ALA A 97 -3.89 10.77 4.51
N ASP A 98 -4.58 11.49 5.39
CA ASP A 98 -4.93 11.04 6.74
C ASP A 98 -6.41 10.67 6.79
N PHE A 99 -6.71 9.43 7.15
CA PHE A 99 -8.07 8.94 7.16
C PHE A 99 -8.70 9.12 8.56
N PRO A 100 -9.95 9.60 8.65
CA PRO A 100 -10.65 9.63 9.92
C PRO A 100 -10.86 8.21 10.45
N PRO A 101 -11.03 8.06 11.79
CA PRO A 101 -11.43 6.79 12.38
C PRO A 101 -12.64 6.21 11.63
N GLU A 102 -12.72 4.89 11.51
CA GLU A 102 -13.79 4.14 10.78
C GLU A 102 -13.68 4.16 9.25
N THR A 103 -12.68 4.83 8.66
CA THR A 103 -12.43 4.68 7.22
C THR A 103 -11.87 3.29 6.95
N ARG A 104 -12.61 2.49 6.16
CA ARG A 104 -12.23 1.13 5.83
C ARG A 104 -12.11 0.93 4.33
N ALA A 105 -11.21 0.05 3.93
CA ALA A 105 -11.06 -0.37 2.53
C ALA A 105 -10.49 -1.79 2.46
N GLN A 106 -10.82 -2.51 1.39
CA GLN A 106 -10.14 -3.74 1.01
C GLN A 106 -8.89 -3.41 0.19
N LYS A 107 -8.98 -2.42 -0.71
CA LYS A 107 -7.88 -2.04 -1.61
C LYS A 107 -7.74 -0.53 -1.73
N ILE A 108 -6.54 -0.09 -2.11
CA ILE A 108 -6.23 1.31 -2.42
C ILE A 108 -5.65 1.35 -3.83
N GLN A 109 -6.34 1.99 -4.76
CA GLN A 109 -5.77 2.32 -6.07
C GLN A 109 -5.07 3.68 -5.98
N VAL A 110 -3.83 3.71 -6.45
CA VAL A 110 -2.97 4.88 -6.48
C VAL A 110 -2.73 5.28 -7.92
N THR A 111 -2.94 6.56 -8.22
CA THR A 111 -2.59 7.16 -9.51
C THR A 111 -1.59 8.29 -9.28
N LEU A 112 -0.41 8.16 -9.87
CA LEU A 112 0.65 9.18 -9.82
C LEU A 112 0.77 9.87 -11.17
N VAL A 113 0.58 11.19 -11.16
CA VAL A 113 0.75 12.02 -12.36
C VAL A 113 2.14 12.65 -12.33
N PRO A 114 3.01 12.37 -13.32
CA PRO A 114 4.35 12.96 -13.35
C PRO A 114 4.32 14.45 -13.69
N THR A 115 5.30 15.20 -13.19
CA THR A 115 5.53 16.60 -13.64
C THR A 115 6.11 16.63 -15.05
N ASN A 116 7.04 15.71 -15.34
CA ASN A 116 7.64 15.50 -16.65
C ASN A 116 7.58 14.02 -17.02
N ALA A 117 6.82 13.69 -18.06
CA ALA A 117 6.66 12.34 -18.60
C ALA A 117 7.97 11.65 -19.02
N SER A 118 9.02 12.41 -19.35
CA SER A 118 10.31 11.87 -19.79
C SER A 118 11.30 11.61 -18.65
N VAL A 119 10.92 11.91 -17.40
CA VAL A 119 11.77 11.74 -16.22
C VAL A 119 11.18 10.61 -15.35
N PRO A 120 12.00 9.72 -14.76
CA PRO A 120 11.49 8.72 -13.85
C PRO A 120 10.81 9.35 -12.63
N VAL A 121 9.65 8.83 -12.27
CA VAL A 121 8.99 9.11 -10.99
C VAL A 121 9.68 8.29 -9.92
N LYS A 122 9.99 8.92 -8.79
CA LYS A 122 10.56 8.23 -7.63
C LYS A 122 9.70 8.44 -6.39
N PHE A 123 9.56 7.39 -5.59
CA PHE A 123 8.85 7.43 -4.33
C PHE A 123 9.11 6.18 -3.48
N ASN A 124 8.87 6.32 -2.18
CA ASN A 124 8.53 5.23 -1.29
C ASN A 124 7.11 5.47 -0.76
N LEU A 125 6.54 4.45 -0.12
CA LEU A 125 5.20 4.47 0.43
C LEU A 125 5.21 4.00 1.89
N ASP A 126 4.57 4.78 2.75
CA ASP A 126 4.20 4.41 4.12
C ASP A 126 2.67 4.35 4.18
N VAL A 127 2.13 3.13 4.25
CA VAL A 127 0.70 2.88 4.48
C VAL A 127 0.53 2.47 5.93
N ARG A 128 -0.39 3.09 6.67
CA ARG A 128 -0.77 2.68 8.02
C ARG A 128 -2.20 2.20 7.98
N ALA A 129 -2.40 0.92 8.26
CA ALA A 129 -3.69 0.27 8.36
C ALA A 129 -3.68 -0.78 9.48
N CYS A 130 -4.83 -1.04 10.09
CA CYS A 130 -5.01 -2.11 11.08
C CYS A 130 -5.47 -3.36 10.36
N PHE A 131 -4.53 -4.25 10.07
CA PHE A 131 -4.86 -5.62 9.70
C PHE A 131 -5.31 -6.33 10.98
N GLU A 132 -6.54 -6.87 11.00
CA GLU A 132 -6.84 -7.90 11.99
C GLU A 132 -5.85 -9.05 11.73
N GLU A 133 -4.98 -9.24 12.71
CA GLU A 133 -3.86 -10.15 12.78
C GLU A 133 -4.07 -11.48 12.01
N THR A 134 -3.67 -11.52 10.74
CA THR A 134 -3.28 -12.79 10.11
C THR A 134 -1.83 -13.00 10.44
N ALA A 135 -1.63 -13.72 11.56
CA ALA A 135 -0.40 -14.37 12.02
C ALA A 135 0.91 -13.87 11.39
N THR A 136 1.71 -13.19 12.21
CA THR A 136 3.16 -13.05 12.03
C THR A 136 3.78 -14.29 11.36
N GLU A 137 4.59 -14.07 10.32
CA GLU A 137 5.59 -15.06 9.86
C GLU A 137 6.40 -15.52 11.08
N GLY A 138 6.07 -16.69 11.63
CA GLY A 138 6.66 -17.20 12.86
C GLY A 138 5.84 -18.23 13.63
N THR A 139 4.52 -18.32 13.45
CA THR A 139 3.72 -19.35 14.13
C THR A 139 3.11 -20.32 13.13
N SER A 140 3.81 -21.42 12.91
CA SER A 140 3.30 -22.59 12.18
C SER A 140 2.03 -23.13 12.86
N PRO A 141 0.87 -23.21 12.19
CA PRO A 141 -0.23 -24.03 12.65
C PRO A 141 0.01 -25.46 12.16
N THR A 142 1.03 -26.12 12.71
CA THR A 142 1.19 -27.57 12.53
C THR A 142 1.25 -28.23 13.89
N GLY A 143 0.20 -29.03 14.14
CA GLY A 143 0.18 -29.97 15.23
C GLY A 143 1.45 -30.82 15.23
N TRP A 144 1.95 -31.05 16.45
CA TRP A 144 2.82 -32.17 16.73
C TRP A 144 2.12 -33.04 17.75
N SER A 145 1.52 -34.11 17.23
CA SER A 145 1.43 -35.37 17.94
C SER A 145 2.84 -35.77 18.38
N TYR A 146 3.10 -35.81 19.69
CA TYR A 146 4.10 -36.70 20.24
C TYR A 146 3.45 -37.54 21.33
N LEU A 147 3.18 -38.80 20.97
CA LEU A 147 3.23 -39.90 21.91
C LEU A 147 4.62 -39.92 22.54
N SER A 148 4.67 -39.81 23.87
CA SER A 148 5.79 -40.30 24.67
C SER A 148 5.26 -40.67 26.05
N PHE A 149 5.11 -41.98 26.27
CA PHE A 149 4.99 -42.56 27.60
C PHE A 149 6.28 -42.30 28.37
N ASN A 150 6.16 -41.83 29.62
CA ASN A 150 7.00 -42.27 30.73
C ASN A 150 6.48 -41.69 32.06
N LEU A 151 5.80 -42.54 32.82
CA LEU A 151 5.98 -42.78 34.27
C LEU A 151 5.28 -44.08 34.63
#